data_AF-A0A3M3WNH0-F1
#
_entry.id   AF-A0A3M3WNH0-F1
#
_cell.length_a   1.000
_cell.length_b   1.000
_cell.length_c   1.000
_cell.angle_alpha   90.00
_cell.angle_beta   90.00
_cell.angle_gamma   90.00
#
_symmetry.space_group_name_H-M   'P 1'
#
loop_
_entity.id
_entity.type
_entity.pdbx_description
1 polymer ?
#
loop_
_entity_poly.entity_id
_entity_poly.type
_entity_poly.pdbx_seq_one_letter_code
_entity_poly.pdbx_strand_id
1 'polypeptide(L)'
;NGYADFNEQDSIAFASNPAFDASTMEVWGALLNGGQLLVIEHTTLIDPMRFSAALRQGNVSVLFLTSALFNQYVQLIPEALSGLRLLLSGGERADPASFRTLLAQAPGLHLLNAYGPTETTTFATASDVRTLADHAESVPIGTPIGNTTVYVLDAHQHLTPLGAIGELYIGGDGVALGYLNRPDLTAEKFIADPF
;
A
#
# COMPACT_ATOMS: atom_id res chain seq x y z
N ASN A 1 4.43 -0.62 -12.83
CA ASN A 1 3.61 -1.10 -11.69
C ASN A 1 2.21 -0.45 -11.67
N GLY A 2 1.98 0.70 -12.31
CA GLY A 2 0.64 1.31 -12.46
C GLY A 2 0.19 2.20 -11.29
N TYR A 3 1.01 2.40 -10.25
CA TYR A 3 0.63 3.23 -9.09
C TYR A 3 1.75 4.17 -8.59
N ALA A 4 3.02 3.86 -8.86
CA ALA A 4 4.15 4.65 -8.39
C ALA A 4 5.31 4.63 -9.39
N ASP A 5 6.02 5.74 -9.50
CA ASP A 5 7.27 5.80 -10.26
C ASP A 5 8.46 5.64 -9.30
N PHE A 6 9.17 4.52 -9.41
CA PHE A 6 10.41 4.24 -8.66
C PHE A 6 11.59 4.42 -9.61
N ASN A 7 12.66 5.07 -9.15
CA ASN A 7 13.83 5.35 -9.98
C ASN A 7 15.13 5.34 -9.18
N GLU A 8 16.25 5.57 -9.86
CA GLU A 8 17.60 5.50 -9.30
C GLU A 8 17.92 6.56 -8.24
N GLN A 9 17.08 7.60 -8.11
CA GLN A 9 17.23 8.65 -7.10
C GLN A 9 16.51 8.28 -5.79
N ASP A 10 15.75 7.19 -5.78
CA ASP A 10 14.99 6.80 -4.60
C ASP A 10 15.84 6.09 -3.55
N SER A 11 15.58 6.44 -2.30
CA SER A 11 15.96 5.66 -1.13
C SER A 11 14.68 5.12 -0.50
N ILE A 12 14.47 3.81 -0.58
CA ILE A 12 13.28 3.13 -0.07
C ILE A 12 13.60 2.54 1.30
N ALA A 13 12.77 2.82 2.29
CA ALA A 13 12.89 2.20 3.60
C ALA A 13 12.39 0.74 3.57
N PHE A 14 13.28 -0.20 3.89
CA PHE A 14 12.88 -1.56 4.26
C PHE A 14 12.56 -1.56 5.75
N ALA A 15 11.29 -1.32 6.06
CA ALA A 15 10.77 -1.22 7.42
C ALA A 15 9.75 -2.30 7.75
N SER A 16 9.12 -2.90 6.73
CA SER A 16 8.17 -3.99 6.93
C SER A 16 8.87 -5.24 7.47
N ASN A 17 8.11 -6.07 8.18
CA ASN A 17 8.60 -7.38 8.58
C ASN A 17 8.93 -8.20 7.31
N PRO A 18 10.14 -8.78 7.18
CA PRO A 18 10.54 -9.56 5.99
C PRO A 18 9.66 -10.77 5.67
N ALA A 19 8.87 -11.24 6.64
CA ALA A 19 7.91 -12.34 6.45
C ALA A 19 6.54 -11.87 5.93
N PHE A 20 6.29 -10.56 5.87
CA PHE A 20 5.09 -9.98 5.28
C PHE A 20 5.35 -9.56 3.84
N ASP A 21 4.31 -9.67 3.01
CA ASP A 21 4.30 -9.35 1.59
C ASP A 21 4.70 -7.89 1.27
N ALA A 22 4.38 -6.93 2.15
CA ALA A 22 4.81 -5.53 2.02
C ALA A 22 6.32 -5.36 1.76
N SER A 23 7.14 -6.22 2.37
CA SER A 23 8.60 -6.23 2.15
C SER A 23 9.01 -6.43 0.70
N THR A 24 8.18 -7.09 -0.11
CA THR A 24 8.48 -7.32 -1.54
C THR A 24 8.51 -6.02 -2.32
N MET A 25 7.58 -5.09 -2.08
CA MET A 25 7.60 -3.77 -2.72
C MET A 25 8.82 -2.98 -2.27
N GLU A 26 9.12 -2.98 -0.97
CA GLU A 26 10.25 -2.22 -0.43
C GLU A 26 11.57 -2.67 -1.06
N VAL A 27 11.83 -3.99 -1.08
CA VAL A 27 13.06 -4.58 -1.63
C VAL A 27 13.13 -4.42 -3.15
N TRP A 28 12.12 -4.87 -3.88
CA TRP A 28 12.18 -4.92 -5.34
C TRP A 28 11.92 -3.56 -5.99
N GLY A 29 11.17 -2.68 -5.33
CA GLY A 29 11.00 -1.29 -5.73
C GLY A 29 12.34 -0.56 -5.80
N ALA A 30 13.26 -0.82 -4.88
CA ALA A 30 14.60 -0.25 -4.94
C ALA A 30 15.48 -1.00 -5.95
N LEU A 31 15.66 -2.31 -5.76
CA LEU A 31 16.70 -3.08 -6.44
C LEU A 31 16.46 -3.24 -7.95
N LEU A 32 15.21 -3.26 -8.41
CA LEU A 32 14.89 -3.37 -9.84
C LEU A 32 14.88 -2.03 -10.57
N ASN A 33 14.94 -0.91 -9.85
CA ASN A 33 14.88 0.45 -10.42
C ASN A 33 16.17 1.25 -10.20
N GLY A 34 17.23 0.61 -9.70
CA GLY A 34 18.53 1.24 -9.47
C GLY A 34 18.60 2.14 -8.22
N GLY A 35 17.56 2.10 -7.38
CA GLY A 35 17.49 2.88 -6.14
C GLY A 35 18.26 2.23 -4.99
N GLN A 36 18.26 2.93 -3.86
CA GLN A 36 18.85 2.48 -2.60
C GLN A 36 17.79 1.83 -1.70
N LEU A 37 18.16 0.73 -1.03
CA LEU A 37 17.37 0.12 0.02
C LEU A 37 17.99 0.42 1.39
N LEU A 38 17.27 1.15 2.24
CA LEU A 38 17.69 1.45 3.60
C LEU A 38 17.03 0.47 4.58
N VAL A 39 17.81 -0.41 5.19
CA VAL A 39 17.30 -1.37 6.19
C VAL A 39 17.05 -0.67 7.52
N ILE A 40 15.80 -0.71 7.99
CA ILE A 40 15.39 -0.13 9.27
C ILE A 40 15.20 -1.26 10.28
N GLU A 41 15.93 -1.19 11.40
CA GLU A 41 15.70 -2.12 12.51
C GLU A 41 14.30 -1.93 13.11
N HIS A 42 13.64 -3.02 13.50
CA HIS A 42 12.33 -2.96 14.16
C HIS A 42 12.34 -2.05 15.41
N THR A 43 13.41 -2.09 16.20
CA THR A 43 13.61 -1.22 17.37
C THR A 43 13.68 0.26 17.01
N THR A 44 14.17 0.59 15.81
CA THR A 44 14.16 1.94 15.26
C THR A 44 12.77 2.29 14.74
N LEU A 45 12.11 1.38 14.02
CA LEU A 45 10.77 1.61 13.48
C LEU A 45 9.77 1.98 14.57
N ILE A 46 9.76 1.30 15.72
CA ILE A 46 8.78 1.52 16.81
C ILE A 46 9.10 2.71 17.73
N ASP A 47 10.26 3.36 17.55
CA ASP A 47 10.63 4.58 18.25
C ASP A 47 10.50 5.76 17.28
N PRO A 48 9.47 6.61 17.41
CA PRO A 48 9.20 7.68 16.44
C PRO A 48 10.39 8.61 16.22
N MET A 49 11.14 8.95 17.28
CA MET A 49 12.26 9.88 17.16
C MET A 49 13.45 9.25 16.46
N ARG A 50 13.74 7.97 16.75
CA ARG A 50 14.78 7.22 16.02
C ARG A 50 14.39 6.99 14.57
N PHE A 51 13.14 6.61 14.31
CA PHE A 51 12.65 6.42 12.95
C PHE A 51 12.72 7.71 12.15
N SER A 52 12.25 8.81 12.72
CA SER A 52 12.35 10.16 12.15
C SER A 52 13.80 10.56 11.82
N ALA A 53 14.75 10.23 12.70
CA ALA A 53 16.17 10.46 12.43
C ALA A 53 16.71 9.56 11.31
N ALA A 54 16.33 8.27 11.29
CA ALA A 54 16.75 7.32 10.27
C ALA A 54 16.23 7.69 8.87
N LEU A 55 14.96 8.11 8.76
CA LEU A 55 14.38 8.58 7.51
C LEU A 55 15.18 9.77 6.94
N ARG A 56 15.52 10.75 7.79
CA ARG A 56 16.33 11.91 7.37
C ARG A 56 17.77 11.53 7.00
N GLN A 57 18.45 10.75 7.83
CA GLN A 57 19.84 10.39 7.62
C GLN A 57 20.06 9.53 6.37
N GLY A 58 19.09 8.65 6.07
CA GLY A 58 19.12 7.81 4.89
C GLY A 58 18.49 8.45 3.64
N ASN A 59 18.13 9.75 3.70
CA ASN A 59 17.44 10.48 2.63
C ASN A 59 16.26 9.70 2.04
N VAL A 60 15.46 9.05 2.90
CA VAL A 60 14.36 8.20 2.45
C VAL A 60 13.37 9.05 1.64
N SER A 61 13.05 8.59 0.44
CA SER A 61 12.09 9.23 -0.46
C SER A 61 10.79 8.43 -0.57
N VAL A 62 10.84 7.11 -0.34
CA VAL A 62 9.71 6.19 -0.45
C VAL A 62 9.54 5.42 0.86
N LEU A 63 8.32 5.41 1.38
CA LEU A 63 7.97 4.64 2.57
C LEU A 63 6.60 3.98 2.40
N PHE A 64 6.47 2.75 2.90
CA PHE A 64 5.19 2.12 3.19
C PHE A 64 4.98 2.02 4.71
N LEU A 65 3.76 2.25 5.17
CA LEU A 65 3.33 1.99 6.54
C LEU A 65 1.99 1.27 6.55
N THR A 66 1.78 0.38 7.51
CA THR A 66 0.41 -0.07 7.84
C THR A 66 -0.43 1.13 8.28
N SER A 67 -1.72 1.17 7.94
CA SER A 67 -2.63 2.28 8.25
C SER A 67 -2.62 2.65 9.73
N ALA A 68 -2.55 1.68 10.64
CA ALA A 68 -2.46 1.96 12.08
C ALA A 68 -1.19 2.75 12.46
N LEU A 69 -0.03 2.35 11.93
CA LEU A 69 1.26 3.01 12.17
C LEU A 69 1.34 4.37 11.48
N PHE A 70 0.81 4.47 10.26
CA PHE A 70 0.65 5.74 9.54
C PHE A 70 -0.12 6.76 10.39
N ASN A 71 -1.29 6.38 10.90
CA ASN A 71 -2.14 7.26 11.72
C ASN A 71 -1.39 7.77 12.96
N GLN A 72 -0.62 6.90 13.62
CA GLN A 72 0.20 7.27 14.75
C GLN A 72 1.32 8.24 14.34
N TYR A 73 1.98 8.00 13.21
CA TYR A 73 3.20 8.74 12.84
C TYR A 73 2.91 10.09 12.20
N VAL A 74 1.73 10.25 11.61
CA VAL A 74 1.19 11.57 11.26
C VAL A 74 1.05 12.47 12.49
N GLN A 75 0.77 11.92 13.68
CA GLN A 75 0.69 12.74 14.90
C GLN A 75 2.05 12.98 15.56
N LEU A 76 2.96 12.00 15.50
CA LEU A 76 4.20 12.03 16.26
C LEU A 76 5.39 12.64 15.50
N ILE A 77 5.47 12.41 14.19
CA ILE A 77 6.61 12.81 13.35
C ILE A 77 6.19 13.33 11.97
N PRO A 78 5.16 14.18 11.86
CA PRO A 78 4.61 14.55 10.56
C PRO A 78 5.64 15.26 9.67
N GLU A 79 6.62 15.99 10.22
CA GLU A 79 7.67 16.64 9.44
C GLU A 79 8.57 15.63 8.72
N ALA A 80 8.82 14.47 9.34
CA ALA A 80 9.60 13.40 8.72
C ALA A 80 8.83 12.74 7.57
N LEU A 81 7.53 12.49 7.75
CA LEU A 81 6.66 11.96 6.69
C LEU A 81 6.48 12.97 5.55
N SER A 82 6.39 14.26 5.89
CA SER A 82 6.25 15.35 4.91
C SER A 82 7.47 15.54 4.02
N GLY A 83 8.64 15.04 4.45
CA GLY A 83 9.88 15.09 3.67
C GLY A 83 9.99 13.99 2.62
N LEU A 84 9.07 13.02 2.60
CA LEU A 84 9.04 11.95 1.63
C LEU A 84 8.54 12.46 0.26
N ARG A 85 8.95 11.78 -0.80
CA ARG A 85 8.39 11.96 -2.15
C ARG A 85 7.11 11.17 -2.31
N LEU A 86 7.10 9.95 -1.78
CA LEU A 86 6.02 8.97 -1.90
C LEU A 86 5.80 8.26 -0.56
N LEU A 87 4.58 8.30 -0.07
CA LEU A 87 4.15 7.56 1.12
C LEU A 87 2.95 6.70 0.76
N LEU A 88 3.06 5.40 1.03
CA LEU A 88 1.97 4.45 0.89
C LEU A 88 1.48 4.04 2.28
N SER A 89 0.15 3.98 2.43
CA SER A 89 -0.52 3.40 3.59
C SER A 89 -1.41 2.25 3.13
N GLY A 90 -1.49 1.17 3.90
CA GLY A 90 -2.36 0.03 3.58
C GLY A 90 -2.45 -0.99 4.70
N GLY A 91 -3.04 -2.17 4.42
CA GLY A 91 -3.16 -3.27 5.38
C GLY A 91 -4.37 -3.19 6.31
N GLU A 92 -4.85 -1.99 6.65
CA GLU A 92 -6.11 -1.77 7.35
C GLU A 92 -6.92 -0.61 6.77
N ARG A 93 -8.17 -0.46 7.22
CA ARG A 93 -9.01 0.68 6.88
C ARG A 93 -8.31 1.99 7.24
N ALA A 94 -7.98 2.78 6.23
CA ALA A 94 -7.36 4.09 6.38
C ALA A 94 -8.26 5.06 7.18
N ASP A 95 -7.62 5.95 7.93
CA ASP A 95 -8.28 7.03 8.66
C ASP A 95 -8.31 8.33 7.82
N PRO A 96 -9.49 8.83 7.42
CA PRO A 96 -9.63 10.09 6.71
C PRO A 96 -8.97 11.28 7.42
N ALA A 97 -8.96 11.31 8.76
CA ALA A 97 -8.40 12.43 9.49
C ALA A 97 -6.87 12.49 9.33
N SER A 98 -6.19 11.36 9.50
CA SER A 98 -4.73 11.26 9.30
C SER A 98 -4.31 11.61 7.87
N PHE A 99 -5.04 11.16 6.85
CA PHE A 99 -4.80 11.56 5.46
C PHE A 99 -4.97 13.08 5.26
N ARG A 100 -6.06 13.68 5.77
CA ARG A 100 -6.27 15.14 5.67
C ARG A 100 -5.17 15.93 6.36
N THR A 101 -4.76 15.52 7.56
CA THR A 101 -3.68 16.17 8.31
C THR A 101 -2.39 16.20 7.50
N LEU A 102 -1.98 15.05 6.94
CA LEU A 102 -0.73 14.99 6.20
C LEU A 102 -0.81 15.74 4.86
N LEU A 103 -1.93 15.67 4.14
CA LEU A 103 -2.12 16.43 2.90
C LEU A 103 -2.09 17.94 3.12
N ALA A 104 -2.64 18.42 4.24
CA ALA A 104 -2.57 19.83 4.60
C ALA A 104 -1.13 20.28 4.92
N GLN A 105 -0.31 19.39 5.48
CA GLN A 105 1.08 19.69 5.85
C GLN A 105 2.06 19.55 4.66
N ALA A 106 1.82 18.60 3.76
CA ALA A 106 2.69 18.29 2.63
C ALA A 106 1.92 18.18 1.30
N PRO A 107 1.49 19.30 0.69
CA PRO A 107 0.73 19.29 -0.56
C PRO A 107 1.49 18.69 -1.76
N GLY A 108 2.82 18.59 -1.67
CA GLY A 108 3.68 17.99 -2.70
C GLY A 108 3.97 16.49 -2.48
N LEU A 109 3.55 15.90 -1.37
CA LEU A 109 3.72 14.47 -1.09
C LEU A 109 2.75 13.67 -1.96
N HIS A 110 3.27 12.65 -2.66
CA HIS A 110 2.41 11.66 -3.28
C HIS A 110 1.96 10.65 -2.22
N LEU A 111 0.71 10.76 -1.77
CA LEU A 111 0.14 9.94 -0.71
C LEU A 111 -0.83 8.90 -1.30
N LEU A 112 -0.49 7.63 -1.14
CA LEU A 112 -1.29 6.51 -1.64
C LEU A 112 -1.99 5.75 -0.53
N ASN A 113 -3.27 5.43 -0.73
CA ASN A 113 -3.93 4.35 0.00
C ASN A 113 -3.92 3.10 -0.87
N ALA A 114 -3.18 2.07 -0.46
CA ALA A 114 -2.97 0.84 -1.20
C ALA A 114 -3.71 -0.33 -0.54
N TYR A 115 -4.24 -1.22 -1.36
CA TYR A 115 -4.98 -2.39 -0.91
C TYR A 115 -4.63 -3.60 -1.76
N GLY A 116 -4.44 -4.74 -1.11
CA GLY A 116 -4.32 -6.03 -1.75
C GLY A 116 -4.13 -7.10 -0.67
N PRO A 117 -4.69 -8.31 -0.87
CA PRO A 117 -4.32 -9.46 -0.06
C PRO A 117 -2.95 -10.01 -0.49
N THR A 118 -2.34 -10.83 0.37
CA THR A 118 -1.08 -11.53 0.08
C THR A 118 -1.18 -12.41 -1.16
N GLU A 119 -2.37 -12.97 -1.41
CA GLU A 119 -2.73 -13.77 -2.56
C GLU A 119 -2.62 -13.03 -3.89
N THR A 120 -2.47 -11.70 -3.89
CA THR A 120 -2.34 -10.87 -5.11
C THR A 120 -1.04 -10.07 -5.14
N THR A 121 0.00 -10.51 -4.43
CA THR A 121 1.33 -9.88 -4.40
C THR A 121 1.27 -8.43 -3.87
N THR A 122 0.88 -8.30 -2.60
CA THR A 122 0.92 -7.07 -1.80
C THR A 122 -0.16 -6.04 -2.13
N PHE A 123 -0.21 -5.53 -3.36
CA PHE A 123 -1.18 -4.50 -3.77
C PHE A 123 -1.90 -4.95 -5.04
N ALA A 124 -3.22 -4.82 -5.03
CA ALA A 124 -4.09 -5.01 -6.19
C ALA A 124 -4.68 -3.68 -6.68
N THR A 125 -4.95 -2.75 -5.76
CA THR A 125 -5.46 -1.42 -6.06
C THR A 125 -4.68 -0.34 -5.30
N ALA A 126 -4.63 0.85 -5.86
CA ALA A 126 -4.10 2.02 -5.18
C ALA A 126 -4.93 3.27 -5.52
N SER A 127 -5.14 4.12 -4.52
CA SER A 127 -5.73 5.44 -4.66
C SER A 127 -4.67 6.52 -4.46
N ASP A 128 -4.48 7.38 -5.46
CA ASP A 128 -3.75 8.64 -5.30
C ASP A 128 -4.65 9.66 -4.58
N VAL A 129 -4.40 9.85 -3.29
CA VAL A 129 -5.24 10.68 -2.42
C VAL A 129 -4.70 12.10 -2.40
N ARG A 130 -5.09 12.90 -3.39
CA ARG A 130 -4.68 14.32 -3.49
C ARG A 130 -5.52 15.25 -2.64
N THR A 131 -6.81 14.95 -2.56
CA THR A 131 -7.79 15.69 -1.78
C THR A 131 -8.76 14.72 -1.15
N LEU A 132 -9.26 15.07 0.02
CA LEU A 132 -10.29 14.31 0.71
C LEU A 132 -11.30 15.28 1.29
N ALA A 133 -12.58 15.09 1.00
CA ALA A 133 -13.61 15.97 1.51
C ALA A 133 -13.66 15.93 3.05
N ASP A 134 -14.01 17.06 3.68
CA ASP A 134 -14.08 17.17 5.14
C ASP A 134 -15.05 16.16 5.76
N HIS A 135 -16.13 15.83 5.04
CA HIS A 135 -17.15 14.87 5.44
C HIS A 135 -16.89 13.45 4.93
N ALA A 136 -15.74 13.17 4.31
CA ALA A 136 -15.42 11.82 3.87
C ALA A 136 -15.23 10.89 5.06
N GLU A 137 -16.00 9.81 5.10
CA GLU A 137 -15.96 8.80 6.16
C GLU A 137 -14.98 7.65 5.87
N SER A 138 -14.42 7.60 4.65
CA SER A 138 -13.45 6.59 4.23
C SER A 138 -12.48 7.17 3.19
N VAL A 139 -11.32 6.52 3.04
CA VAL A 139 -10.39 6.76 1.96
C VAL A 139 -10.55 5.63 0.94
N PRO A 140 -10.78 5.93 -0.36
CA PRO A 140 -10.92 4.90 -1.38
C PRO A 140 -9.67 4.02 -1.48
N ILE A 141 -9.84 2.75 -1.83
CA ILE A 141 -8.73 1.85 -2.20
C ILE A 141 -8.28 2.03 -3.65
N GLY A 142 -9.00 2.86 -4.41
CA GLY A 142 -8.62 3.35 -5.73
C GLY A 142 -8.93 2.39 -6.86
N THR A 143 -8.03 2.32 -7.84
CA THR A 143 -8.20 1.57 -9.08
C THR A 143 -7.18 0.43 -9.17
N PRO A 144 -7.40 -0.59 -10.02
CA PRO A 144 -6.44 -1.66 -10.23
C PRO A 144 -5.06 -1.13 -10.62
N ILE A 145 -4.02 -1.77 -10.10
CA ILE A 145 -2.65 -1.50 -10.52
C ILE A 145 -2.36 -2.13 -11.89
N GLY A 146 -1.14 -1.96 -12.42
CA GLY A 146 -0.77 -2.50 -13.72
C GLY A 146 -0.91 -4.02 -13.78
N ASN A 147 -1.52 -4.53 -14.86
CA ASN A 147 -1.78 -5.95 -15.10
C ASN A 147 -2.68 -6.62 -14.04
N THR A 148 -3.52 -5.84 -13.35
CA THR A 148 -4.49 -6.35 -12.39
C THR A 148 -5.91 -6.05 -12.87
N THR A 149 -6.81 -7.01 -12.67
CA THR A 149 -8.25 -6.83 -12.88
C THR A 149 -8.96 -6.93 -11.54
N VAL A 150 -10.01 -6.11 -11.35
CA VAL A 150 -10.82 -6.14 -10.13
C VAL A 150 -12.30 -6.12 -10.51
N TYR A 151 -13.06 -7.02 -9.90
CA TYR A 151 -14.51 -7.12 -10.07
C TYR A 151 -15.20 -6.95 -8.71
N VAL A 152 -16.41 -6.39 -8.72
CA VAL A 152 -17.30 -6.38 -7.56
C VAL A 152 -18.52 -7.23 -7.95
N LEU A 153 -18.65 -8.38 -7.31
CA LEU A 153 -19.62 -9.42 -7.68
C LEU A 153 -20.70 -9.59 -6.62
N ASP A 154 -21.90 -9.99 -7.05
CA ASP A 154 -22.98 -10.42 -6.15
C ASP A 154 -22.79 -11.88 -5.68
N ALA A 155 -23.70 -12.37 -4.84
CA ALA A 155 -23.67 -13.75 -4.32
C ALA A 155 -23.85 -14.84 -5.41
N HIS A 156 -24.20 -14.45 -6.64
CA HIS A 156 -24.33 -15.32 -7.80
C HIS A 156 -23.17 -15.15 -8.79
N GLN A 157 -22.11 -14.42 -8.41
CA GLN A 157 -20.92 -14.12 -9.21
C GLN A 157 -21.20 -13.28 -10.47
N HIS A 158 -22.27 -12.48 -10.47
CA HIS A 158 -22.52 -11.49 -11.52
C HIS A 158 -21.93 -10.13 -11.15
N LEU A 159 -21.51 -9.36 -12.17
CA LEU A 159 -21.06 -7.98 -11.98
C LEU A 159 -22.16 -7.13 -11.34
N THR A 160 -21.82 -6.46 -10.25
CA THR A 160 -22.70 -5.47 -9.62
C THR A 160 -22.75 -4.16 -10.42
N PRO A 161 -23.88 -3.43 -10.41
CA PRO A 161 -23.94 -2.09 -10.99
C PRO A 161 -23.15 -1.08 -10.14
N LEU A 162 -22.75 0.03 -10.75
CA LEU A 162 -22.01 1.09 -10.06
C LEU A 162 -22.72 1.55 -8.78
N GLY A 163 -21.99 1.54 -7.66
CA GLY A 163 -22.49 1.99 -6.35
C GLY A 163 -23.23 0.91 -5.54
N ALA A 164 -23.47 -0.28 -6.11
CA ALA A 164 -23.97 -1.41 -5.34
C ALA A 164 -22.86 -2.08 -4.53
N ILE A 165 -23.26 -2.74 -3.44
CA ILE A 165 -22.35 -3.51 -2.59
C ILE A 165 -22.21 -4.93 -3.16
N GLY A 166 -20.98 -5.42 -3.21
CA GLY A 166 -20.65 -6.80 -3.57
C GLY A 166 -19.32 -7.23 -2.96
N GLU A 167 -18.91 -8.45 -3.28
CA GLU A 167 -17.62 -9.00 -2.89
C GLU A 167 -16.55 -8.69 -3.94
N LEU A 168 -15.33 -8.41 -3.48
CA LEU A 168 -14.22 -8.03 -4.33
C LEU A 168 -13.48 -9.27 -4.83
N TYR A 169 -13.32 -9.40 -6.14
CA TYR A 169 -12.54 -10.45 -6.80
C TYR A 169 -11.39 -9.82 -7.56
N ILE A 170 -10.21 -10.43 -7.51
CA ILE A 170 -8.98 -9.87 -8.06
C ILE A 170 -8.34 -10.90 -8.99
N GLY A 171 -8.02 -10.48 -10.21
CA GLY A 171 -7.36 -11.26 -11.24
C GLY A 171 -6.09 -10.59 -11.77
N GLY A 172 -5.44 -11.24 -12.73
CA GLY A 172 -4.25 -10.72 -13.41
C GLY A 172 -2.92 -11.27 -12.91
N ASP A 173 -1.82 -10.65 -13.33
CA ASP A 173 -0.46 -11.20 -13.19
C ASP A 173 0.02 -11.29 -11.72
N GLY A 174 -0.61 -10.53 -10.81
CA GLY A 174 -0.27 -10.52 -9.39
C GLY A 174 -0.83 -11.70 -8.60
N VAL A 175 -1.74 -12.50 -9.16
CA VAL A 175 -2.39 -13.62 -8.48
C VAL A 175 -1.37 -14.73 -8.18
N ALA A 176 -1.30 -15.13 -6.92
CA ALA A 176 -0.41 -16.18 -6.45
C ALA A 176 -0.76 -17.54 -7.07
N LEU A 177 0.20 -18.46 -7.06
CA LEU A 177 0.02 -19.84 -7.54
C LEU A 177 -0.90 -20.69 -6.65
N GLY A 178 -1.30 -20.17 -5.48
CA GLY A 178 -2.10 -20.86 -4.48
C GLY A 178 -1.40 -21.01 -3.14
N TYR A 179 -1.99 -21.83 -2.27
CA TYR A 179 -1.46 -22.14 -0.96
C TYR A 179 -0.61 -23.42 -1.00
N LEU A 180 0.66 -23.29 -0.62
CA LEU A 180 1.61 -24.41 -0.60
C LEU A 180 1.07 -25.59 0.22
N ASN A 181 1.08 -26.79 -0.37
CA ASN A 181 0.58 -28.03 0.23
C ASN A 181 -0.90 -28.01 0.63
N ARG A 182 -1.71 -27.11 0.07
CA ARG A 182 -3.15 -26.98 0.35
C ARG A 182 -3.94 -26.84 -0.97
N PRO A 183 -3.97 -27.89 -1.82
CA PRO A 183 -4.65 -27.82 -3.12
C PRO A 183 -6.16 -27.57 -2.99
N ASP A 184 -6.82 -28.15 -1.99
CA ASP A 184 -8.27 -27.96 -1.79
C ASP A 184 -8.61 -26.50 -1.47
N LEU A 185 -7.84 -25.86 -0.58
CA LEU A 185 -8.03 -24.45 -0.25
C LEU A 185 -7.64 -23.54 -1.42
N THR A 186 -6.65 -23.96 -2.22
CA THR A 186 -6.27 -23.25 -3.45
C THR A 186 -7.43 -23.27 -4.44
N ALA A 187 -8.02 -24.42 -4.72
CA ALA A 187 -9.17 -24.53 -5.61
C ALA A 187 -10.40 -23.77 -5.10
N GLU A 188 -10.56 -23.65 -3.78
CA GLU A 188 -11.64 -22.86 -3.18
C GLU A 188 -11.46 -21.34 -3.38
N LYS A 189 -10.25 -20.81 -3.17
CA LYS A 189 -9.98 -19.35 -3.19
C LYS A 189 -9.54 -18.82 -4.54
N PHE A 190 -8.92 -19.65 -5.38
CA PHE A 190 -8.40 -19.29 -6.70
C PHE A 190 -9.28 -19.93 -7.77
N ILE A 191 -10.38 -19.26 -8.10
CA ILE A 191 -11.38 -19.74 -9.06
C ILE A 191 -11.04 -19.30 -10.50
N ALA A 192 -11.69 -19.93 -11.48
CA ALA A 192 -11.60 -19.49 -12.86
C ALA A 192 -12.32 -18.14 -13.05
N ASP A 193 -11.68 -17.21 -13.77
CA ASP A 193 -12.30 -15.94 -14.15
C ASP A 193 -13.42 -16.20 -15.18
N PRO A 194 -14.68 -15.82 -14.92
CA PRO A 194 -15.78 -16.05 -15.85
C PRO A 194 -15.93 -14.97 -16.94
N PHE A 195 -15.06 -13.95 -16.99
CA PHE A 195 -15.17 -12.78 -17.88
C PHE A 195 -14.15 -12.74 -19.02
#